data_AF-A0A2L2YPW3-F1
#
_entry.id   AF-A0A2L2YPW3-F1
#
_cell.length_a   1.000
_cell.length_b   1.000
_cell.length_c   1.000
_cell.angle_alpha   90.00
_cell.angle_beta   90.00
_cell.angle_gamma   90.00
#
_symmetry.space_group_name_H-M   'P 1'
#
loop_
_entity.id
_entity.type
_entity.pdbx_description
1 polymer ?
#
loop_
_entity_poly.entity_id
_entity_poly.type
_entity_poly.pdbx_seq_one_letter_code
_entity_poly.pdbx_strand_id
1 'polypeptide(L)' 'TNHLDLEACGWLEDELKTYIRILVFISHCQDFLNGVCTIIIHIEKKRLIFIVGNYDLFVKTLLDLLENQMK' A
#
# COMPACT_ATOMS: atom_id res chain seq x y z
N THR A 1 -3.97 10.80 2.30
CA THR A 1 -3.23 12.07 2.24
C THR A 1 -4.15 13.21 2.65
N ASN A 2 -4.13 13.56 3.93
CA ASN A 2 -4.98 14.62 4.49
C ASN A 2 -4.42 15.97 4.06
N HIS A 3 -5.14 16.75 3.23
CA HIS A 3 -4.87 18.17 2.88
C HIS A 3 -3.39 18.63 2.85
N LEU A 4 -2.47 17.77 2.40
CA LEU A 4 -1.04 18.06 2.28
C LEU A 4 -0.80 18.48 0.84
N ASP A 5 -0.17 19.64 0.65
CA ASP A 5 0.28 20.09 -0.65
C ASP A 5 1.06 18.98 -1.36
N LEU A 6 0.85 18.85 -2.67
CA LEU A 6 1.41 17.76 -3.49
C LEU A 6 2.94 17.64 -3.32
N GLU A 7 3.60 18.79 -3.18
CA GLU A 7 5.03 18.92 -2.92
C GLU A 7 5.45 18.34 -1.56
N ALA A 8 4.66 18.59 -0.51
CA ALA A 8 4.90 18.02 0.81
C ALA A 8 4.71 16.50 0.84
N CYS A 9 3.79 15.97 0.02
CA CYS A 9 3.64 14.53 -0.15
C CYS A 9 4.86 13.89 -0.83
N GLY A 10 5.43 14.54 -1.85
CA GLY A 10 6.63 14.07 -2.53
C GLY A 10 7.86 14.04 -1.62
N TRP A 11 8.10 15.13 -0.89
CA TRP A 11 9.18 15.16 0.12
C TRP A 11 9.01 14.08 1.19
N LEU A 12 7.77 13.91 1.69
CA LEU A 12 7.48 12.88 2.69
C LEU A 12 7.72 11.47 2.14
N GLU A 13 7.34 11.20 0.90
CA GLU A 13 7.59 9.92 0.25
C GLU A 13 9.09 9.59 0.20
N ASP A 14 9.93 10.56 -0.20
CA ASP A 14 11.38 10.37 -0.28
C ASP A 14 12.00 10.16 1.09
N GLU A 15 11.58 10.92 2.11
CA GLU A 15 12.03 10.73 3.48
C GLU A 15 11.67 9.31 3.99
N LEU A 16 10.42 8.89 3.77
CA LEU A 16 9.94 7.58 4.23
C LEU A 16 10.60 6.40 3.52
N LYS A 17 10.98 6.53 2.24
CA LYS A 17 11.75 5.49 1.52
C LYS A 17 13.10 5.21 2.17
N THR A 18 13.72 6.20 2.81
CA THR A 18 15.01 6.05 3.49
C THR A 18 14.88 5.63 4.96
N TYR A 19 13.65 5.54 5.47
CA TYR A 19 13.39 5.24 6.86
C TYR A 19 13.74 3.78 7.19
N ILE A 20 14.79 3.58 8.00
CA ILE A 20 15.38 2.27 8.29
C ILE A 20 14.58 1.40 9.28
N ARG A 21 13.49 1.91 9.85
CA ARG A 21 12.68 1.20 10.86
C ARG A 21 11.34 0.77 10.26
N ILE A 22 10.67 -0.13 10.97
CA ILE A 22 9.31 -0.54 10.61
C ILE A 22 8.38 0.66 10.77
N LEU A 23 7.65 0.95 9.69
CA LEU A 23 6.60 1.96 9.65
C LEU A 23 5.28 1.27 9.29
N VAL A 24 4.23 1.58 10.04
CA VAL A 24 2.86 1.17 9.73
C VAL A 24 2.02 2.42 9.61
N PHE A 25 1.39 2.60 8.45
CA PHE A 25 0.56 3.76 8.16
C PHE A 25 -0.64 3.36 7.30
N ILE A 26 -1.63 4.24 7.25
CA ILE A 26 -2.85 4.07 6.45
C ILE A 26 -2.94 5.27 5.51
N SER A 27 -3.10 5.01 4.21
CA SER A 27 -3.31 6.04 3.21
C SER A 27 -4.39 5.60 2.22
N HIS A 28 -5.01 6.57 1.56
CA HIS A 28 -5.95 6.37 0.46
C HIS A 28 -5.37 6.76 -0.91
N CYS A 29 -4.15 7.32 -0.95
CA CYS A 29 -3.50 7.73 -2.18
C CYS A 29 -2.69 6.58 -2.77
N GLN A 30 -3.06 6.15 -3.97
CA GLN A 30 -2.47 5.00 -4.64
C GLN A 30 -1.00 5.25 -4.98
N ASP A 31 -0.66 6.43 -5.52
CA ASP A 31 0.72 6.79 -5.90
C ASP A 31 1.67 6.75 -4.69
N PHE A 32 1.23 7.32 -3.55
CA PHE A 32 2.00 7.30 -2.31
C PHE A 32 2.21 5.87 -1.77
N LEU A 33 1.16 5.04 -1.79
CA LEU A 33 1.27 3.63 -1.40
C LEU A 33 2.22 2.88 -2.35
N ASN A 34 2.16 3.19 -3.65
CA ASN A 34 3.05 2.59 -4.63
C ASN A 34 4.52 2.98 -4.43
N GLY A 35 4.77 4.23 -4.01
CA GLY A 35 6.11 4.76 -3.79
C GLY A 35 6.77 4.32 -2.48
N VAL A 36 5.99 4.14 -1.40
CA VAL A 36 6.53 3.91 -0.05
C VAL A 36 6.31 2.48 0.45
N CYS A 37 5.20 1.82 0.11
CA CYS A 37 4.86 0.53 0.73
C CYS A 37 5.68 -0.62 0.16
N THR A 38 6.20 -1.45 1.08
CA THR A 38 6.87 -2.71 0.77
C THR A 38 5.98 -3.93 1.03
N ILE A 39 4.95 -3.76 1.87
CA ILE A 39 3.95 -4.77 2.22
C ILE A 39 2.61 -4.07 2.39
N ILE A 40 1.56 -4.64 1.82
CA ILE A 40 0.17 -4.22 2.04
C ILE A 40 -0.57 -5.29 2.83
N ILE A 41 -1.27 -4.84 3.87
CA ILE A 41 -2.10 -5.70 4.71
C ILE A 41 -3.55 -5.47 4.29
N HIS A 42 -4.11 -6.45 3.60
CA HIS A 42 -5.54 -6.47 3.25
C HIS A 42 -6.34 -7.11 4.38
N ILE A 43 -7.38 -6.42 4.81
CA ILE A 43 -8.25 -6.87 5.91
C ILE A 43 -9.61 -7.21 5.34
N GLU A 44 -9.96 -8.49 5.38
CA GLU A 44 -11.25 -8.97 4.89
C GLU A 44 -11.76 -10.13 5.76
N LYS A 45 -13.07 -10.16 6.05
CA LYS A 45 -13.73 -11.28 6.77
C LYS A 45 -13.01 -11.66 8.08
N LYS A 46 -12.56 -10.64 8.83
CA LYS A 46 -11.78 -10.79 10.09
C LYS A 46 -10.44 -11.53 9.92
N ARG A 47 -9.88 -11.54 8.71
CA ARG A 47 -8.56 -12.09 8.40
C ARG A 47 -7.63 -10.99 7.89
N LEU A 48 -6.34 -11.15 8.17
CA LEU A 48 -5.28 -10.32 7.63
C LEU A 48 -4.57 -11.11 6.53
N ILE A 49 -4.48 -10.52 5.35
CA ILE A 49 -3.78 -11.07 4.19
C ILE A 49 -2.61 -10.15 3.90
N PHE A 50 -1.40 -10.67 4.00
CA PHE A 50 -0.18 -9.91 3.75
C PHE A 50 0.25 -10.12 2.31
N ILE A 51 0.36 -9.03 1.56
CA ILE A 51 0.81 -9.05 0.16
C ILE A 51 2.10 -8.24 0.10
N VAL A 52 3.19 -8.91 -0.27
CA VAL A 52 4.51 -8.29 -0.41
C VAL A 52 4.54 -7.53 -1.73
N GLY A 53 4.97 -6.27 -1.67
CA GLY A 53 5.05 -5.35 -2.78
C GLY A 53 4.21 -4.11 -2.60
N ASN A 54 4.06 -3.38 -3.69
CA ASN A 54 3.40 -2.09 -3.76
C ASN A 54 1.88 -2.24 -4.02
N TYR A 55 1.18 -1.11 -4.16
CA TYR A 55 -0.26 -1.09 -4.36
C TYR A 55 -0.72 -1.77 -5.67
N ASP A 56 0.02 -1.61 -6.76
CA ASP A 56 -0.32 -2.24 -8.04
C ASP A 56 -0.25 -3.77 -7.94
N LEU A 57 0.80 -4.30 -7.30
CA LEU A 57 0.92 -5.74 -7.07
C LEU A 57 -0.16 -6.26 -6.14
N PHE A 58 -0.55 -5.47 -5.12
CA PHE A 58 -1.69 -5.77 -4.27
C PHE A 58 -2.98 -5.92 -5.09
N VAL A 59 -3.33 -4.94 -5.93
CA VAL A 59 -4.55 -4.98 -6.74
C VAL A 59 -4.55 -6.18 -7.68
N LYS A 60 -3.42 -6.45 -8.35
CA LYS A 60 -3.29 -7.62 -9.23
C LYS A 60 -3.50 -8.93 -8.46
N THR A 61 -2.84 -9.08 -7.32
CA THR A 61 -2.95 -10.28 -6.48
C THR A 61 -4.40 -10.47 -6.00
N LEU A 62 -5.08 -9.38 -5.64
CA LEU A 62 -6.46 -9.43 -5.20
C LEU A 62 -7.41 -9.87 -6.34
N LEU A 63 -7.21 -9.36 -7.55
CA LEU A 63 -7.99 -9.78 -8.73
C LEU A 63 -7.78 -11.27 -9.03
N ASP A 64 -6.53 -11.74 -9.04
CA ASP A 64 -6.20 -13.15 -9.26
C ASP A 64 -6.86 -14.06 -8.19
N LEU A 65 -6.89 -13.62 -6.92
CA LEU A 65 -7.55 -14.35 -5.83
C LEU A 65 -9.07 -14.42 -6.02
N LEU A 66 -9.70 -13.33 -6.49
CA LEU A 66 -11.14 -13.30 -6.77
C LEU A 66 -11.51 -14.20 -7.94
N GLU A 67 -10.73 -14.17 -9.03
CA GLU A 67 -10.95 -15.05 -10.19
C GLU A 67 -10.84 -16.53 -9.82
N ASN A 68 -9.86 -16.88 -8.99
CA ASN A 68 -9.67 -18.26 -8.52
C ASN A 68 -10.78 -18.74 -7.57
N GLN A 69 -11.50 -17.82 -6.91
CA GLN A 69 -12.66 -18.17 -6.07
C GLN A 69 -13.95 -18.36 -6.88
N MET A 70 -14.00 -17.84 -8.10
CA MET A 70 -15.16 -17.96 -8.99
C MET A 70 -15.12 -19.20 -9.90
N LYS A 71 -13.96 -19.85 -10.00
CA LYS A 71 -13.77 -21.15 -10.67
C LYS A 71 -14.07 -22.30 -9.72
#